data_AF-A0A1X3ISW1-F1
#
_entry.id   AF-A0A1X3ISW1-F1
#
_cell.length_a   1.000
_cell.length_b   1.000
_cell.length_c   1.000
_cell.angle_alpha   90.00
_cell.angle_beta   90.00
_cell.angle_gamma   90.00
#
_symmetry.space_group_name_H-M   'P 1'
#
loop_
_entity.id
_entity.type
_entity.pdbx_description
1 polymer ?
#
loop_
_entity_poly.entity_id
_entity_poly.type
_entity_poly.pdbx_seq_one_letter_code
_entity_poly.pdbx_strand_id
1 'polypeptide(L)'
;MKKICTLLMSIFILSACGEDTKSSDWWLNHPKEATEKYKECKKSGEDSVNCQNVKKVAGIIGRTYGPMLEILKAESAEYDKQHGLNR
;
A
#
# COMPACT_ATOMS: atom_id res chain seq x y z
N MET A 1 -8.11 -45.13 -14.88
CA MET A 1 -7.19 -44.69 -15.94
C MET A 1 -7.27 -43.17 -16.09
N LYS A 2 -6.16 -42.50 -15.79
CA LYS A 2 -5.74 -41.13 -16.16
C LYS A 2 -6.82 -40.14 -16.67
N LYS A 3 -7.05 -39.07 -15.90
CA LYS A 3 -7.03 -37.70 -16.45
C LYS A 3 -6.24 -36.82 -15.49
N ILE A 4 -5.06 -36.45 -15.95
CA ILE A 4 -4.10 -35.59 -15.27
C ILE A 4 -4.74 -34.19 -15.21
N CYS A 5 -5.19 -33.77 -14.03
CA CYS A 5 -5.51 -32.38 -13.76
C CYS A 5 -4.17 -31.64 -13.59
N THR A 6 -3.61 -31.20 -14.70
CA THR A 6 -2.48 -30.27 -14.72
C THR A 6 -2.96 -28.95 -14.12
N LEU A 7 -2.85 -28.83 -12.80
CA LEU A 7 -2.93 -27.55 -12.11
C LEU A 7 -1.65 -26.80 -12.50
N LEU A 8 -1.73 -26.01 -13.58
CA LEU A 8 -0.75 -24.98 -13.90
C LEU A 8 -0.79 -23.98 -12.75
N MET A 9 -0.03 -24.28 -11.71
CA MET A 9 0.34 -23.33 -10.68
C MET A 9 1.28 -22.36 -11.39
N SER A 10 0.71 -21.34 -12.01
CA SER A 10 1.43 -20.23 -12.59
C SER A 10 2.26 -19.62 -11.49
N ILE A 11 3.53 -20.02 -11.41
CA ILE A 11 4.50 -19.40 -10.55
C ILE A 11 4.73 -18.03 -11.18
N PHE A 12 3.93 -17.06 -10.76
CA PHE A 12 4.19 -15.64 -10.99
C PHE A 12 5.43 -15.27 -10.18
N ILE A 13 6.60 -15.77 -10.61
CA ILE A 13 7.88 -15.13 -10.29
C ILE A 13 8.01 -13.97 -11.29
N LEU A 14 7.09 -13.01 -11.22
CA LEU A 14 7.35 -11.71 -11.82
C LEU A 14 8.38 -11.04 -10.91
N SER A 15 9.65 -11.24 -11.25
CA SER A 15 10.78 -10.38 -10.88
C SER A 15 10.71 -9.82 -9.46
N ALA A 16 11.15 -10.61 -8.48
CA ALA A 16 11.71 -10.05 -7.25
C ALA A 16 13.07 -9.40 -7.56
N CYS A 17 13.09 -8.45 -8.50
CA CYS A 17 14.06 -7.36 -8.47
C CYS A 17 13.47 -6.36 -7.48
N GLY A 18 13.60 -6.69 -6.19
CA GLY A 18 12.97 -5.93 -5.12
C GLY A 18 13.45 -4.49 -5.18
N GLU A 19 12.52 -3.55 -5.07
CA GLU A 19 12.87 -2.16 -4.81
C GLU A 19 13.77 -2.09 -3.58
N ASP A 20 14.86 -1.32 -3.64
CA ASP A 20 15.70 -1.08 -2.47
C ASP A 20 14.84 -0.59 -1.30
N THR A 21 15.03 -1.21 -0.14
CA THR A 21 14.28 -0.85 1.06
C THR A 21 14.62 0.57 1.49
N LYS A 22 13.60 1.42 1.62
CA LYS A 22 13.74 2.81 2.06
C LYS A 22 13.24 2.96 3.49
N SER A 23 13.96 3.73 4.29
CA SER A 23 13.58 4.01 5.68
C SER A 23 12.35 4.93 5.75
N SER A 24 11.66 4.92 6.88
CA SER A 24 10.56 5.85 7.15
C SER A 24 10.98 7.32 7.00
N ASP A 25 12.20 7.68 7.42
CA ASP A 25 12.73 9.05 7.26
C ASP A 25 12.92 9.44 5.79
N TRP A 26 13.34 8.49 4.94
CA TRP A 26 13.42 8.76 3.52
C TRP A 26 12.03 9.10 2.97
N TRP A 27 11.02 8.30 3.29
CA TRP A 27 9.64 8.53 2.84
C TRP A 27 9.06 9.86 3.32
N LEU A 28 9.35 10.27 4.56
CA LEU A 28 8.93 11.58 5.09
C LEU A 28 9.44 12.75 4.25
N ASN A 29 10.65 12.63 3.70
CA ASN A 29 11.26 13.65 2.86
C ASN A 29 10.87 13.55 1.37
N HIS A 30 10.15 12.49 0.99
CA HIS A 30 9.73 12.20 -0.40
C HIS A 30 8.22 11.95 -0.44
N PRO A 31 7.40 12.97 -0.12
CA PRO A 31 5.97 12.80 0.11
C PRO A 31 5.20 12.38 -1.16
N LYS A 32 5.67 12.77 -2.34
CA LYS A 32 5.06 12.37 -3.62
C LYS A 32 5.23 10.87 -3.84
N GLU A 33 6.46 10.39 -3.77
CA GLU A 33 6.84 8.99 -3.93
C GLU A 33 6.19 8.12 -2.85
N ALA A 34 6.17 8.59 -1.60
CA ALA A 34 5.45 7.91 -0.52
C ALA A 34 3.95 7.78 -0.81
N THR A 35 3.32 8.83 -1.38
CA THR A 35 1.90 8.79 -1.75
C THR A 35 1.62 7.81 -2.88
N GLU A 36 2.49 7.78 -3.89
CA GLU A 36 2.38 6.81 -4.99
C GLU A 36 2.55 5.38 -4.48
N LYS A 37 3.57 5.13 -3.64
CA LYS A 37 3.79 3.81 -3.04
C LYS A 37 2.65 3.39 -2.12
N TYR A 38 2.08 4.31 -1.33
CA TYR A 38 0.92 4.02 -0.48
C TYR A 38 -0.27 3.51 -1.31
N LYS A 39 -0.56 4.16 -2.46
CA LYS A 39 -1.62 3.73 -3.39
C LYS A 39 -1.32 2.35 -3.99
N GLU A 40 -0.07 2.11 -4.37
CA GLU A 40 0.38 0.83 -4.90
C GLU A 40 0.15 -0.30 -3.89
N CYS A 41 0.66 -0.14 -2.65
CA CYS A 41 0.52 -1.10 -1.57
C CYS A 41 -0.95 -1.43 -1.27
N LYS A 42 -1.82 -0.41 -1.29
CA LYS A 42 -3.27 -0.61 -1.14
C LYS A 42 -3.89 -1.44 -2.26
N LYS A 43 -3.48 -1.18 -3.51
CA LYS A 43 -4.03 -1.85 -4.69
C LYS A 43 -3.56 -3.29 -4.79
N SER A 44 -2.29 -3.55 -4.49
CA SER A 44 -1.70 -4.89 -4.56
C SER A 44 -2.04 -5.76 -3.35
N GLY A 45 -2.33 -5.15 -2.20
CA GLY A 45 -2.42 -5.87 -0.92
C GLY A 45 -1.06 -6.33 -0.39
N GLU A 46 0.04 -5.79 -0.93
CA GLU A 46 1.41 -6.12 -0.53
C GLU A 46 1.73 -5.55 0.86
N ASP A 47 2.47 -6.33 1.64
CA ASP A 47 2.97 -5.94 2.98
C ASP A 47 4.50 -5.98 3.05
N SER A 48 5.19 -5.49 2.02
CA SER A 48 6.64 -5.35 2.05
C SER A 48 7.11 -4.32 3.06
N VAL A 49 8.41 -4.33 3.36
CA VAL A 49 9.01 -3.35 4.30
C VAL A 49 8.76 -1.91 3.84
N ASN A 50 8.78 -1.63 2.53
CA ASN A 50 8.43 -0.31 2.00
C ASN A 50 6.96 0.02 2.26
N CYS A 51 6.03 -0.91 2.02
CA CYS A 51 4.61 -0.70 2.33
C CYS A 51 4.37 -0.43 3.82
N GLN A 52 5.02 -1.20 4.71
CA GLN A 52 4.95 -0.99 6.15
C GLN A 52 5.52 0.38 6.55
N ASN A 53 6.68 0.77 6.00
CA ASN A 53 7.34 2.03 6.32
C ASN A 53 6.52 3.24 5.85
N VAL A 54 5.96 3.20 4.64
CA VAL A 54 5.07 4.26 4.13
C VAL A 54 3.81 4.36 4.99
N LYS A 55 3.18 3.22 5.33
CA LYS A 55 1.97 3.20 6.17
C LYS A 55 2.19 3.84 7.55
N LYS A 56 3.35 3.60 8.16
CA LYS A 56 3.73 4.21 9.46
C LYS A 56 3.79 5.73 9.39
N VAL A 57 4.19 6.31 8.25
CA VAL A 57 4.40 7.76 8.11
C VAL A 57 3.30 8.48 7.33
N ALA A 58 2.36 7.75 6.72
CA ALA A 58 1.31 8.31 5.88
C ALA A 58 0.53 9.45 6.56
N GLY A 59 0.17 9.28 7.83
CA GLY A 59 -0.51 10.32 8.62
C GLY A 59 0.35 11.58 8.83
N ILE A 60 1.67 11.43 8.99
CA ILE A 60 2.58 12.57 9.11
C ILE A 60 2.66 13.31 7.77
N ILE A 61 2.85 12.57 6.67
CA ILE A 61 2.90 13.12 5.31
C ILE A 61 1.58 13.83 4.96
N GLY A 62 0.43 13.25 5.34
CA GLY A 62 -0.88 13.87 5.12
C GLY A 62 -1.04 15.25 5.78
N ARG A 63 -0.28 15.57 6.83
CA ARG A 63 -0.35 16.92 7.44
C ARG A 63 0.33 18.00 6.60
N THR A 64 1.25 17.62 5.71
CA THR A 64 2.06 18.56 4.91
C THR A 64 1.87 18.38 3.40
N TYR A 65 1.26 17.28 2.96
CA TYR A 65 1.06 16.94 1.56
C TYR A 65 -0.39 16.55 1.28
N GLY A 66 -1.12 17.47 0.64
CA GLY A 66 -2.56 17.33 0.35
C GLY A 66 -2.98 16.03 -0.33
N PRO A 67 -2.26 15.52 -1.35
CA PRO A 67 -2.65 14.27 -2.00
C PRO A 67 -2.68 13.05 -1.07
N MET A 68 -1.79 12.96 -0.08
CA MET A 68 -1.86 11.91 0.94
C MET A 68 -3.05 12.14 1.88
N LEU A 69 -3.30 13.39 2.28
CA LEU A 69 -4.41 13.75 3.16
C LEU A 69 -5.76 13.32 2.60
N GLU A 70 -6.01 13.57 1.31
CA GLU A 70 -7.28 13.24 0.67
C GLU A 70 -7.52 11.73 0.61
N ILE A 71 -6.46 10.93 0.44
CA ILE A 71 -6.57 9.46 0.51
C ILE A 71 -6.97 9.02 1.91
N LEU A 72 -6.28 9.52 2.94
CA LEU A 72 -6.54 9.14 4.33
C LEU A 72 -7.94 9.56 4.80
N LYS A 73 -8.43 10.73 4.36
CA LYS A 73 -9.81 11.16 4.60
C LYS A 73 -10.82 10.23 3.96
N ALA A 74 -10.60 9.85 2.69
CA ALA A 74 -11.49 8.92 1.99
C ALA A 74 -11.52 7.56 2.68
N GLU A 75 -10.37 7.06 3.15
CA GLU A 75 -10.28 5.81 3.91
C GLU A 75 -11.03 5.88 5.24
N SER A 76 -10.87 6.97 5.98
CA SER A 76 -11.61 7.17 7.24
C SER A 76 -13.12 7.20 6.99
N ALA A 77 -13.56 7.90 5.94
CA ALA A 77 -14.97 7.99 5.60
C ALA A 77 -15.55 6.63 5.16
N GLU A 78 -14.78 5.84 4.40
CA GLU A 78 -15.17 4.47 4.02
C GLU A 78 -15.27 3.56 5.23
N TYR A 79 -14.29 3.63 6.14
CA TYR A 79 -14.29 2.90 7.40
C TYR A 79 -15.51 3.27 8.26
N ASP A 80 -15.80 4.56 8.41
CA ASP A 80 -16.93 5.04 9.18
C ASP A 80 -18.25 4.54 8.61
N LYS A 81 -18.42 4.61 7.28
CA LYS A 81 -19.59 4.06 6.59
C LYS A 81 -19.72 2.55 6.80
N GLN A 82 -18.63 1.79 6.71
CA GLN A 82 -18.64 0.34 6.89
C GLN A 82 -19.04 -0.08 8.31
N HIS A 83 -18.71 0.75 9.31
CA HIS A 83 -18.92 0.44 10.72
C HIS A 83 -20.09 1.22 11.35
N GLY A 84 -20.88 1.95 10.55
CA GLY A 84 -22.01 2.74 11.04
C GLY A 84 -21.61 3.87 11.98
N LEU A 85 -20.38 4.38 11.87
CA LEU A 85 -19.88 5.50 12.65
C LEU A 85 -20.36 6.82 12.03
N ASN A 86 -20.81 7.76 12.86
CA ASN A 86 -21.24 9.09 12.47
C ASN A 86 -20.29 10.11 13.10
N ARG A 87 -19.17 10.39 12.44
CA ARG A 87 -18.13 11.34 12.86
C ARG A 87 -18.04 12.53 11.91
#